data_AF-A0A562GQS8-F1
#
_entry.id   AF-A0A562GQS8-F1
#
_cell.length_a   1.000
_cell.length_b   1.000
_cell.length_c   1.000
_cell.angle_alpha   90.00
_cell.angle_beta   90.00
_cell.angle_gamma   90.00
#
_symmetry.space_group_name_H-M   'P 1'
#
loop_
_entity.id
_entity.type
_entity.pdbx_description
1 polymer ?
#
loop_
_entity_poly.entity_id
_entity_poly.type
_entity_poly.pdbx_seq_one_letter_code
_entity_poly.pdbx_strand_id
1 'polypeptide(L)'
;MPMIRGGRKGKSIEIEEVQASSMMLLPPRPDVCQECARDHAPELPHDTQSLYYQTKFYMENGRSATWTDAMAHCSDEVKAIWTTELKKLGVEVSR
;
A
#
# COMPACT_ATOMS: atom_id res chain seq x y z
N MET A 1 44.03 -29.23 -9.55
CA MET A 1 43.15 -28.52 -10.50
C MET A 1 43.05 -27.07 -10.05
N PRO A 2 43.41 -26.06 -10.86
CA PRO A 2 43.26 -24.66 -10.47
C PRO A 2 41.80 -24.24 -10.64
N MET A 3 41.17 -23.76 -9.57
CA MET A 3 39.84 -23.16 -9.64
C MET A 3 39.95 -21.75 -10.26
N ILE A 4 39.34 -21.57 -11.43
CA ILE A 4 39.23 -20.27 -12.09
C ILE A 4 38.14 -19.46 -11.36
N ARG A 5 38.55 -18.47 -10.56
CA ARG A 5 37.64 -17.48 -9.98
C ARG A 5 37.20 -16.50 -11.07
N GLY A 6 36.04 -16.76 -11.68
CA GLY A 6 35.39 -15.84 -12.59
C GLY A 6 34.92 -14.60 -11.83
N GLY A 7 35.61 -13.47 -12.01
CA GLY A 7 35.17 -12.17 -11.49
C GLY A 7 33.95 -11.69 -12.26
N ARG A 8 32.77 -11.64 -11.62
CA ARG A 8 31.66 -10.82 -12.12
C ARG A 8 32.10 -9.36 -12.05
N LYS A 9 32.41 -8.77 -13.20
CA LYS A 9 32.57 -7.31 -13.32
C LYS A 9 31.23 -6.68 -12.94
N GLY A 10 31.18 -6.01 -11.79
CA GLY A 10 30.04 -5.19 -11.40
C GLY A 10 29.89 -4.04 -12.41
N LYS A 11 28.67 -3.83 -12.92
CA LYS A 11 28.32 -2.59 -13.62
C LYS A 11 28.49 -1.45 -12.62
N SER A 12 29.16 -0.37 -13.03
CA SER A 12 29.14 0.89 -12.29
C SER A 12 27.70 1.40 -12.21
N ILE A 13 27.24 1.70 -11.00
CA ILE A 13 25.93 2.28 -10.74
C ILE A 13 26.16 3.78 -10.55
N GLU A 14 25.59 4.59 -11.43
CA GLU A 14 25.51 6.05 -11.24
C GLU A 14 24.28 6.34 -10.36
N ILE A 15 24.48 7.12 -9.30
CA ILE A 15 23.44 7.51 -8.35
C ILE A 15 23.26 9.02 -8.47
N GLU A 16 22.05 9.47 -8.79
CA GLU A 16 21.68 10.87 -8.81
C GLU A 16 20.63 11.13 -7.73
N GLU A 17 20.79 12.22 -6.99
CA GLU A 17 19.87 12.63 -5.94
C GLU A 17 18.72 13.44 -6.54
N VAL A 18 17.49 12.95 -6.39
CA VAL A 18 16.29 13.62 -6.89
C VAL A 18 15.66 14.41 -5.74
N GLN A 19 15.56 15.74 -5.90
CA GLN A 19 14.88 16.59 -4.92
C GLN A 19 13.36 16.32 -4.93
N ALA A 20 12.79 16.07 -3.75
CA ALA A 20 11.36 15.90 -3.58
C ALA A 20 10.63 17.25 -3.76
N SER A 21 9.68 17.32 -4.69
CA SER A 21 8.77 18.45 -4.85
C SER A 21 7.54 18.30 -3.95
N SER A 22 6.89 19.41 -3.60
CA SER A 22 5.61 19.36 -2.89
C SER A 22 4.52 18.71 -3.75
N MET A 23 3.66 17.92 -3.11
CA MET A 23 2.49 17.29 -3.73
C MET A 23 1.23 17.77 -2.99
N MET A 24 0.13 17.95 -3.74
CA MET A 24 -1.19 18.24 -3.18
C MET A 24 -2.11 17.06 -3.50
N LEU A 25 -2.79 16.52 -2.49
CA LEU A 25 -3.82 15.51 -2.69
C LEU A 25 -5.14 16.22 -3.01
N LEU A 26 -5.60 16.08 -4.25
CA LEU A 26 -6.91 16.58 -4.67
C LEU A 26 -8.03 15.72 -4.07
N PRO A 27 -9.24 16.27 -3.83
CA PRO A 27 -10.35 15.48 -3.34
C PRO A 27 -10.72 14.38 -4.36
N PRO A 28 -11.29 13.25 -3.89
CA PRO A 28 -11.76 12.21 -4.77
C PRO A 28 -13.04 12.66 -5.47
N ARG A 29 -13.50 11.91 -6.48
CA ARG A 29 -14.79 12.22 -7.11
C ARG A 29 -15.93 12.05 -6.08
N PRO A 30 -17.02 12.84 -6.18
CA PRO A 30 -18.11 12.76 -5.20
C PRO A 30 -18.85 11.42 -5.16
N ASP A 31 -18.78 10.63 -6.23
CA ASP A 31 -19.54 9.39 -6.43
C ASP A 31 -18.79 8.12 -5.99
N VAL A 32 -17.58 8.25 -5.46
CA VAL A 32 -16.77 7.11 -4.97
C VAL A 32 -16.49 7.23 -3.48
N CYS A 33 -15.81 6.24 -2.91
CA CYS A 33 -15.36 6.32 -1.52
C CYS A 33 -14.47 7.56 -1.29
N GLN A 34 -14.82 8.37 -0.30
CA GLN A 34 -14.08 9.61 0.04
C GLN A 34 -12.77 9.35 0.81
N GLU A 35 -12.54 8.11 1.24
CA GLU A 35 -11.32 7.68 1.93
C GLU A 35 -10.28 7.11 0.96
N CYS A 36 -10.70 6.26 0.01
CA CYS A 36 -9.78 5.53 -0.87
C CYS A 36 -9.95 5.80 -2.37
N ALA A 37 -10.88 6.68 -2.77
CA ALA A 37 -11.18 7.04 -4.15
C ALA A 37 -11.58 5.85 -5.06
N ARG A 38 -12.03 4.74 -4.47
CA ARG A 38 -12.50 3.54 -5.18
C ARG A 38 -14.01 3.38 -5.03
N ASP A 39 -14.61 2.82 -6.06
CA ASP A 39 -16.01 2.41 -6.06
C ASP A 39 -16.12 1.06 -5.32
N HIS A 40 -16.60 1.11 -4.09
CA HIS A 40 -16.85 -0.06 -3.26
C HIS A 40 -18.03 0.20 -2.32
N ALA A 41 -18.71 -0.88 -1.91
CA ALA A 41 -19.81 -0.77 -0.96
C ALA A 41 -19.31 -0.35 0.44
N PRO A 42 -20.08 0.45 1.22
CA PRO A 42 -19.61 1.01 2.50
C PRO A 42 -19.20 -0.02 3.55
N GLU A 43 -19.79 -1.22 3.51
CA GLU A 43 -19.50 -2.32 4.43
C GLU A 43 -18.17 -3.03 4.13
N LEU A 44 -17.65 -2.87 2.92
CA LEU A 44 -16.39 -3.45 2.48
C LEU A 44 -15.20 -2.58 2.92
N PRO A 45 -14.00 -3.17 3.10
CA PRO A 45 -12.82 -2.43 3.47
C PRO A 45 -12.42 -1.41 2.42
N HIS A 46 -11.69 -0.39 2.86
CA HIS A 46 -10.98 0.49 1.96
C HIS A 46 -9.91 -0.27 1.17
N ASP A 47 -9.58 0.24 -0.02
CA ASP A 47 -8.54 -0.35 -0.83
C ASP A 47 -7.15 0.08 -0.34
N THR A 48 -6.47 -0.76 0.45
CA THR A 48 -5.10 -0.46 0.92
C THR A 48 -4.08 -0.28 -0.19
N GLN A 49 -4.36 -0.82 -1.38
CA GLN A 49 -3.48 -0.72 -2.54
C GLN A 49 -3.75 0.57 -3.33
N SER A 50 -4.82 1.29 -3.01
CA SER A 50 -5.08 2.62 -3.58
C SER A 50 -3.98 3.59 -3.15
N LEU A 51 -3.29 4.18 -4.14
CA LEU A 51 -2.34 5.27 -3.89
C LEU A 51 -3.00 6.41 -3.12
N TYR A 52 -4.26 6.73 -3.47
CA TYR A 52 -5.01 7.78 -2.80
C TYR A 52 -5.14 7.52 -1.31
N TYR A 53 -5.58 6.30 -0.94
CA TYR A 53 -5.75 5.93 0.47
C TYR A 53 -4.42 5.96 1.22
N GLN A 54 -3.35 5.41 0.63
CA GLN A 54 -2.03 5.41 1.24
C GLN A 54 -1.50 6.83 1.45
N THR A 55 -1.66 7.71 0.45
CA THR A 55 -1.23 9.11 0.57
C THR A 55 -2.06 9.86 1.62
N LYS A 56 -3.40 9.76 1.58
CA LYS A 56 -4.29 10.40 2.55
C LYS A 56 -3.95 9.95 3.98
N PHE A 57 -3.90 8.64 4.20
CA PHE A 57 -3.62 8.06 5.50
C PHE A 57 -2.23 8.46 6.00
N TYR A 58 -1.21 8.48 5.14
CA TYR A 58 0.13 8.92 5.50
C TYR A 58 0.19 10.40 5.87
N MET A 59 -0.51 11.27 5.13
CA MET A 59 -0.59 12.69 5.45
C MET A 59 -1.25 12.94 6.83
N GLU A 60 -2.22 12.10 7.21
CA GLU A 60 -2.95 12.22 8.48
C GLU A 60 -2.24 11.55 9.66
N ASN A 61 -1.57 10.41 9.43
CA ASN A 61 -1.05 9.54 10.50
C ASN A 61 0.48 9.41 10.53
N GLY A 62 1.19 9.90 9.51
CA GLY A 62 2.65 9.80 9.41
C GLY A 62 3.19 8.39 9.15
N ARG A 63 2.33 7.42 8.82
CA ARG A 63 2.69 6.03 8.47
C ARG A 63 1.82 5.51 7.33
N SER A 64 2.27 4.45 6.65
CA SER A 64 1.45 3.76 5.67
C SER A 64 0.28 3.04 6.34
N ALA A 65 -0.83 2.94 5.60
CA ALA A 65 -2.01 2.21 6.03
C ALA A 65 -1.79 0.70 5.88
N THR A 66 -2.33 -0.06 6.84
CA THR A 66 -2.38 -1.52 6.83
C THR A 66 -3.78 -2.00 6.41
N TRP A 67 -3.93 -3.31 6.17
CA TRP A 67 -5.27 -3.90 5.95
C TRP A 67 -6.13 -3.84 7.22
N THR A 68 -5.52 -3.85 8.40
CA THR A 68 -6.23 -3.59 9.66
C THR A 68 -6.86 -2.20 9.68
N ASP A 69 -6.14 -1.17 9.21
CA ASP A 69 -6.66 0.20 9.14
C ASP A 69 -7.79 0.32 8.12
N ALA A 70 -7.62 -0.29 6.95
CA ALA A 70 -8.63 -0.29 5.91
C ALA A 70 -9.92 -1.03 6.27
N MET A 71 -9.82 -1.99 7.19
CA MET A 71 -10.96 -2.73 7.73
C MET A 71 -11.53 -2.13 9.02
N ALA A 72 -11.02 -1.01 9.53
CA ALA A 72 -11.37 -0.51 10.86
C ALA A 72 -12.89 -0.35 11.06
N HIS A 73 -13.58 0.19 10.05
CA HIS A 73 -15.03 0.41 10.06
C HIS A 73 -15.87 -0.85 9.76
N CYS A 74 -15.25 -1.92 9.27
CA CYS A 74 -15.96 -3.14 8.90
C CYS A 74 -16.51 -3.88 10.12
N SER A 75 -17.57 -4.66 9.91
CA SER A 75 -18.06 -5.62 10.90
C SER A 75 -17.04 -6.73 11.16
N ASP A 76 -17.18 -7.42 12.30
CA ASP A 76 -16.29 -8.53 12.66
C ASP A 76 -16.36 -9.69 11.65
N GLU A 77 -17.53 -9.93 11.06
CA GLU A 77 -17.72 -10.91 10.00
C GLU A 77 -16.91 -10.54 8.75
N VAL A 78 -17.04 -9.30 8.27
CA VAL A 78 -16.30 -8.82 7.10
C VAL A 78 -14.79 -8.85 7.37
N LYS A 79 -14.35 -8.40 8.55
CA LYS A 79 -12.95 -8.48 9.00
C LYS A 79 -12.43 -9.91 8.93
N ALA A 80 -13.19 -10.89 9.41
CA ALA A 80 -12.79 -12.29 9.43
C ALA A 80 -12.66 -12.88 8.02
N ILE A 81 -13.63 -12.60 7.14
CA ILE A 81 -13.61 -13.05 5.74
C ILE A 81 -12.39 -12.48 5.02
N TRP A 82 -12.21 -11.16 5.05
CA TRP A 82 -11.11 -10.50 4.36
C TRP A 82 -9.75 -10.90 4.91
N THR A 83 -9.60 -10.98 6.22
CA THR A 83 -8.35 -11.45 6.84
C THR A 83 -8.00 -12.86 6.38
N THR A 84 -9.00 -13.74 6.25
CA THR A 84 -8.80 -15.13 5.80
C THR A 84 -8.35 -15.18 4.33
N GLU A 85 -9.04 -14.46 3.45
CA GLU A 85 -8.71 -14.45 2.02
C GLU A 85 -7.37 -13.77 1.73
N LEU A 86 -7.06 -12.65 2.40
CA LEU A 86 -5.77 -11.97 2.27
C LEU A 86 -4.61 -12.87 2.72
N LYS A 87 -4.78 -13.60 3.82
CA LYS A 87 -3.76 -14.56 4.28
C LYS A 87 -3.56 -15.71 3.30
N LYS A 88 -4.61 -16.23 2.67
CA LYS A 88 -4.48 -17.25 1.61
C LYS A 88 -3.67 -16.75 0.41
N LEU A 89 -3.74 -15.45 0.12
CA LEU A 89 -2.95 -14.79 -0.92
C LEU A 89 -1.53 -14.41 -0.47
N GLY A 90 -1.14 -14.71 0.78
CA GLY A 90 0.18 -14.37 1.32
C GLY A 90 0.33 -12.89 1.68
N VAL A 91 -0.78 -12.17 1.89
CA VAL A 91 -0.77 -10.75 2.25
C VAL A 91 -0.79 -10.59 3.77
N GLU A 92 0.19 -9.84 4.29
CA GLU A 92 0.27 -9.46 5.71
C GLU A 92 -0.76 -8.38 6.04
N VAL A 93 -1.55 -8.59 7.10
CA VAL A 93 -2.70 -7.73 7.42
C VAL A 93 -2.31 -6.52 8.28
N SER A 94 -1.31 -6.66 9.17
CA SER A 94 -0.99 -5.68 10.22
C SER A 94 0.48 -5.22 10.21
N ARG A 95 1.10 -5.13 9.03
CA ARG A 95 2.55 -4.90 8.86
C ARG A 95 3.09 -3.66 9.56
#